data_AF-A0AA44USJ0-F1
#
_entry.id   AF-A0AA44USJ0-F1
#
_cell.length_a   1.000
_cell.length_b   1.000
_cell.length_c   1.000
_cell.angle_alpha   90.00
_cell.angle_beta   90.00
_cell.angle_gamma   90.00
#
_symmetry.space_group_name_H-M   'P 1'
#
loop_
_entity.id
_entity.type
_entity.pdbx_description
1 polymer ?
#
loop_
_entity_poly.entity_id
_entity_poly.type
_entity_poly.pdbx_seq_one_letter_code
_entity_poly.pdbx_strand_id
1 'polypeptide(L)'
;MNTHTAPATPADTVVPAARLVEAGLRRTSRAIRDTVRPPAGDLLAHAARARRLAELHTRRARWWAILQRDTATNGVPVVYVQAVVTAVLDNERQARYWTDTADDWRALADQRPTSDVAGAMSNWTDLGLTDPTPPGLPDTSAVAR
;
A
#
# COMPACT_ATOMS: atom_id res chain seq x y z
N MET A 1 44.99 46.45 -16.26
CA MET A 1 43.93 46.59 -15.24
C MET A 1 42.84 45.62 -15.66
N ASN A 2 42.94 44.37 -15.20
CA ASN A 2 42.10 43.28 -15.69
C ASN A 2 41.31 42.74 -14.50
N THR A 3 40.03 43.08 -14.43
CA THR A 3 39.10 42.54 -13.43
C THR A 3 38.73 41.12 -13.82
N HIS A 4 39.30 40.14 -13.11
CA HIS A 4 38.92 38.75 -13.23
C HIS A 4 37.60 38.55 -12.46
N THR A 5 36.48 38.53 -13.18
CA THR A 5 35.18 38.17 -12.61
C THR A 5 35.20 36.67 -12.32
N ALA A 6 35.27 36.31 -11.03
CA ALA A 6 35.17 34.93 -10.60
C ALA A 6 33.77 34.37 -10.95
N PRO A 7 33.68 33.13 -11.46
CA PRO A 7 32.39 32.51 -11.73
C PRO A 7 31.63 32.30 -10.42
N ALA A 8 30.39 32.75 -10.37
CA ALA A 8 29.50 32.55 -9.22
C ALA A 8 29.34 31.05 -8.95
N THR A 9 29.67 30.63 -7.73
CA THR A 9 29.43 29.28 -7.21
C THR A 9 27.94 28.95 -7.40
N PRO A 10 27.58 27.79 -8.00
CA PRO A 10 26.17 27.43 -8.12
C PRO A 10 25.57 27.36 -6.71
N ALA A 11 24.60 28.21 -6.44
CA ALA A 11 23.86 28.19 -5.19
C ALA A 11 23.19 26.81 -5.07
N ASP A 12 23.70 26.01 -4.13
CA ASP A 12 23.17 24.71 -3.77
C ASP A 12 21.71 24.90 -3.35
N THR A 13 20.79 24.64 -4.27
CA THR A 13 19.39 25.03 -4.11
C THR A 13 18.74 23.98 -3.22
N VAL A 14 18.82 24.20 -1.91
CA VAL A 14 18.17 23.34 -0.91
C VAL A 14 16.66 23.36 -1.19
N VAL A 15 16.16 22.29 -1.81
CA VAL A 15 14.73 22.14 -2.08
C VAL A 15 14.03 21.89 -0.74
N PRO A 16 13.04 22.71 -0.33
CA PRO A 16 12.33 22.49 0.92
C PRO A 16 11.71 21.10 0.97
N ALA A 17 11.83 20.41 2.11
CA ALA A 17 11.31 19.03 2.29
C ALA A 17 9.83 18.93 1.91
N ALA A 18 9.03 19.95 2.26
CA ALA A 18 7.63 20.04 1.87
C ALA A 18 7.40 19.97 0.34
N ARG A 19 8.25 20.61 -0.48
CA ARG A 19 8.16 20.56 -1.95
C ARG A 19 8.52 19.19 -2.52
N LEU A 20 9.53 18.54 -1.95
CA LEU A 20 9.90 17.17 -2.32
C LEU A 20 8.78 16.19 -1.98
N VAL A 21 8.20 16.30 -0.77
CA VAL A 21 7.07 15.49 -0.35
C VAL A 21 5.87 15.73 -1.26
N GLU A 22 5.51 16.98 -1.54
CA GLU A 22 4.41 17.34 -2.44
C GLU A 22 4.56 16.66 -3.81
N ALA A 23 5.73 16.77 -4.43
CA ALA A 23 6.01 16.12 -5.72
C ALA A 23 5.96 14.59 -5.61
N GLY A 24 6.46 14.02 -4.52
CA GLY A 24 6.37 12.60 -4.20
C GLY A 24 4.93 12.09 -4.12
N LEU A 25 4.09 12.80 -3.36
CA LEU A 25 2.67 12.49 -3.17
C LEU A 25 1.87 12.63 -4.46
N ARG A 26 2.14 13.66 -5.28
CA ARG A 26 1.49 13.83 -6.58
C ARG A 26 1.80 12.65 -7.51
N ARG A 27 3.07 12.23 -7.58
CA ARG A 27 3.51 11.09 -8.41
C ARG A 27 2.88 9.78 -7.95
N THR A 28 2.88 9.49 -6.65
CA THR A 28 2.25 8.25 -6.14
C THR A 28 0.73 8.27 -6.29
N SER A 29 0.07 9.41 -6.05
CA SER A 29 -1.37 9.56 -6.28
C SER A 29 -1.74 9.27 -7.73
N ARG A 30 -0.93 9.76 -8.68
CA ARG A 30 -1.13 9.50 -10.10
C ARG A 30 -0.97 8.02 -10.41
N ALA A 31 0.13 7.41 -9.97
CA ALA A 31 0.37 5.97 -10.18
C ALA A 31 -0.76 5.08 -9.61
N ILE A 32 -1.32 5.42 -8.44
CA ILE A 32 -2.45 4.69 -7.85
C ILE A 32 -3.68 4.79 -8.76
N ARG A 33 -4.03 6.01 -9.22
CA ARG A 33 -5.16 6.22 -10.14
C ARG A 33 -4.98 5.50 -11.47
N ASP A 34 -3.76 5.50 -11.99
CA ASP A 34 -3.42 4.92 -13.28
C ASP A 34 -3.28 3.37 -13.21
N THR A 35 -3.40 2.77 -12.01
CA THR A 35 -3.36 1.31 -11.84
C THR A 35 -4.66 0.66 -12.33
N VAL A 36 -4.66 0.28 -13.60
CA VAL A 36 -5.80 -0.31 -14.33
C VAL A 36 -6.32 -1.58 -13.67
N ARG A 37 -7.65 -1.77 -13.67
CA ARG A 37 -8.31 -2.98 -13.20
C ARG A 37 -8.19 -4.09 -14.26
N PRO A 38 -7.72 -5.30 -13.90
CA PRO A 38 -7.70 -6.46 -14.79
C PRO A 38 -9.11 -6.89 -15.23
N PRO A 39 -9.22 -7.61 -16.35
CA PRO A 39 -10.47 -8.24 -16.76
C PRO A 39 -10.94 -9.27 -15.72
N ALA A 40 -12.26 -9.44 -15.61
CA ALA A 40 -12.84 -10.44 -14.73
C ALA A 40 -12.36 -11.85 -15.12
N GLY A 41 -11.91 -12.63 -14.14
CA GLY A 41 -11.43 -14.00 -14.31
C GLY A 41 -9.91 -14.16 -14.33
N ASP A 42 -9.14 -13.07 -14.50
CA ASP A 42 -7.68 -13.14 -14.40
C ASP A 42 -7.21 -12.92 -12.95
N LEU A 43 -7.29 -13.99 -12.16
CA LEU A 43 -6.95 -13.99 -10.73
C LEU A 43 -5.49 -13.57 -10.47
N LEU A 44 -4.56 -13.98 -11.34
CA LEU A 44 -3.14 -13.63 -11.20
C LEU A 44 -2.88 -12.15 -11.50
N ALA A 45 -3.55 -11.58 -12.51
CA ALA A 45 -3.46 -10.14 -12.76
C ALA A 45 -4.10 -9.33 -11.61
N HIS A 46 -5.17 -9.83 -10.99
CA HIS A 46 -5.74 -9.23 -9.78
C HIS A 46 -4.76 -9.23 -8.60
N ALA A 47 -4.07 -10.34 -8.37
CA ALA A 47 -3.01 -10.43 -7.36
C ALA A 47 -1.85 -9.45 -7.64
N ALA A 48 -1.37 -9.41 -8.88
CA ALA A 48 -0.29 -8.51 -9.29
C ALA A 48 -0.67 -7.03 -9.12
N ARG A 49 -1.90 -6.66 -9.48
CA ARG A 49 -2.43 -5.31 -9.24
C ARG A 49 -2.47 -4.97 -7.75
N ALA A 50 -2.99 -5.87 -6.93
CA ALA A 50 -3.10 -5.65 -5.50
C ALA A 50 -1.70 -5.46 -4.87
N ARG A 51 -0.70 -6.27 -5.26
CA ARG A 51 0.70 -6.05 -4.87
C ARG A 51 1.21 -4.68 -5.28
N ARG A 52 0.91 -4.26 -6.52
CA ARG A 52 1.32 -2.94 -6.99
C ARG A 52 0.71 -1.80 -6.17
N LEU A 53 -0.57 -1.92 -5.80
CA LEU A 53 -1.23 -0.92 -4.95
C LEU A 53 -0.63 -0.89 -3.53
N ALA A 54 -0.32 -2.05 -2.96
CA ALA A 54 0.36 -2.14 -1.66
C ALA A 54 1.68 -1.35 -1.67
N GLU A 55 2.55 -1.60 -2.68
CA GLU A 55 3.82 -0.88 -2.83
C GLU A 55 3.63 0.65 -2.93
N LEU A 56 2.63 1.08 -3.71
CA LEU A 56 2.35 2.51 -3.91
C LEU A 56 1.87 3.19 -2.62
N HIS A 57 1.03 2.51 -1.83
CA HIS A 57 0.60 2.99 -0.52
C HIS A 57 1.75 2.99 0.50
N THR A 58 2.61 1.97 0.51
CA THR A 58 3.85 1.98 1.32
C THR A 58 4.74 3.17 0.96
N ARG A 59 4.93 3.45 -0.34
CA ARG A 59 5.72 4.60 -0.79
C ARG A 59 5.05 5.92 -0.40
N ARG A 60 3.73 6.00 -0.41
CA ARG A 60 2.97 7.18 0.03
C ARG A 60 3.10 7.41 1.54
N ALA A 61 3.05 6.36 2.36
CA ALA A 61 3.32 6.44 3.80
C ALA A 61 4.72 6.99 4.08
N ARG A 62 5.74 6.54 3.33
CA ARG A 62 7.11 7.06 3.46
C ARG A 62 7.23 8.55 3.15
N TRP A 63 6.52 9.05 2.13
CA TRP A 63 6.49 10.48 1.84
C TRP A 63 5.86 11.29 2.98
N TRP A 64 4.77 10.80 3.57
CA TRP A 64 4.17 11.44 4.75
C TRP A 64 5.07 11.37 5.97
N ALA A 65 5.80 10.27 6.18
CA ALA A 65 6.74 10.14 7.30
C ALA A 65 7.90 11.14 7.22
N ILE A 66 8.35 11.49 6.01
CA ILE A 66 9.33 12.56 5.82
C ILE A 66 8.75 13.91 6.27
N LEU A 67 7.52 14.23 5.87
CA LEU A 67 6.86 15.47 6.31
C LEU A 67 6.59 15.46 7.81
N GLN A 68 6.27 14.31 8.41
CA GLN A 68 6.07 14.18 9.84
C GLN A 68 7.32 14.63 10.61
N ARG A 69 8.50 14.14 10.19
CA ARG A 69 9.78 14.52 10.80
C ARG A 69 10.06 16.01 10.65
N ASP A 70 9.81 16.57 9.47
CA ASP A 70 9.96 18.01 9.20
C ASP A 70 9.03 18.87 10.08
N THR A 71 7.76 18.48 10.20
CA THR A 71 6.78 19.23 11.03
C THR A 71 7.12 19.19 12.51
N ALA A 72 7.73 18.10 12.99
CA ALA A 72 8.17 17.98 14.39
C ALA A 72 9.30 18.97 14.74
N THR A 73 10.11 19.38 13.76
CA THR A 73 11.24 20.28 13.95
C THR A 73 10.93 21.75 13.72
N ASN A 74 9.85 22.08 13.01
CA ASN A 74 9.58 23.43 12.48
C ASN A 74 8.46 24.20 13.21
N GLY A 75 8.03 23.75 14.40
CA GLY A 75 7.07 24.51 15.24
C GLY A 75 5.67 24.66 14.62
N VAL A 76 5.22 23.65 13.87
CA VAL A 76 3.94 23.67 13.16
C VAL A 76 2.76 23.44 14.13
N PRO A 77 1.59 24.10 13.95
CA PRO A 77 0.41 23.84 14.77
C PRO A 77 0.03 22.36 14.85
N VAL A 78 -0.36 21.91 16.05
CA VAL A 78 -0.61 20.49 16.36
C VAL A 78 -1.61 19.81 15.43
N VAL A 79 -2.61 20.54 14.92
CA VAL A 79 -3.61 20.02 13.98
C VAL A 79 -2.99 19.52 12.67
N TYR A 80 -1.92 20.18 12.19
CA TYR A 80 -1.21 19.74 10.98
C TYR A 80 -0.33 18.53 11.26
N VAL A 81 0.29 18.47 12.44
CA VAL A 81 1.04 17.29 12.88
C VAL A 81 0.12 16.07 12.94
N GLN A 82 -1.06 16.22 13.55
CA GLN A 82 -2.08 15.17 13.60
C GLN A 82 -2.52 14.73 12.21
N ALA A 83 -2.78 15.66 11.29
CA ALA A 83 -3.16 15.34 9.92
C ALA A 83 -2.10 14.49 9.20
N VAL A 84 -0.81 14.82 9.39
CA VAL A 84 0.29 14.04 8.81
C VAL A 84 0.38 12.64 9.43
N VAL A 85 0.27 12.53 10.75
CA VAL A 85 0.26 11.24 11.46
C VAL A 85 -0.89 10.35 10.96
N THR A 86 -2.10 10.89 10.86
CA THR A 86 -3.26 10.18 10.31
C THR A 86 -3.00 9.72 8.88
N ALA A 87 -2.38 10.56 8.05
CA ALA A 87 -2.07 10.21 6.67
C ALA A 87 -1.02 9.09 6.56
N VAL A 88 -0.03 9.02 7.47
CA VAL A 88 0.90 7.88 7.56
C VAL A 88 0.13 6.60 7.88
N LEU A 89 -0.63 6.60 8.98
CA LEU A 89 -1.35 5.42 9.47
C LEU A 89 -2.38 4.90 8.47
N ASP A 90 -3.10 5.80 7.79
CA ASP A 90 -4.05 5.44 6.74
C ASP A 90 -3.34 4.71 5.58
N ASN A 91 -2.20 5.25 5.11
CA ASN A 91 -1.48 4.62 4.01
C ASN A 91 -0.81 3.29 4.40
N GLU A 92 -0.40 3.13 5.65
CA GLU A 92 0.05 1.83 6.15
C GLU A 92 -1.07 0.81 6.20
N ARG A 93 -2.27 1.21 6.67
CA ARG A 93 -3.46 0.36 6.65
C ARG A 93 -3.83 -0.06 5.23
N GLN A 94 -3.84 0.88 4.29
CA GLN A 94 -4.11 0.58 2.88
C GLN A 94 -3.06 -0.36 2.28
N ALA A 95 -1.78 -0.21 2.63
CA ALA A 95 -0.73 -1.12 2.18
C ALA A 95 -0.94 -2.56 2.70
N ARG A 96 -1.38 -2.72 3.96
CA ARG A 96 -1.74 -4.02 4.52
C ARG A 96 -2.95 -4.62 3.81
N TYR A 97 -4.03 -3.85 3.70
CA TYR A 97 -5.24 -4.27 2.99
C TYR A 97 -4.94 -4.80 1.58
N TRP A 98 -4.14 -4.07 0.79
CA TRP A 98 -3.78 -4.49 -0.56
C TRP A 98 -2.80 -5.66 -0.60
N THR A 99 -1.99 -5.85 0.46
CA THR A 99 -1.15 -7.04 0.62
C THR A 99 -2.02 -8.27 0.85
N ASP A 100 -2.93 -8.20 1.81
CA ASP A 100 -3.84 -9.29 2.16
C ASP A 100 -4.73 -9.65 0.95
N THR A 101 -5.26 -8.62 0.27
CA THR A 101 -6.03 -8.78 -0.97
C THR A 101 -5.21 -9.50 -2.06
N ALA A 102 -3.92 -9.21 -2.18
CA ALA A 102 -3.07 -9.87 -3.17
C ALA A 102 -2.87 -11.36 -2.85
N ASP A 103 -2.71 -11.67 -1.57
CA ASP A 103 -2.56 -13.04 -1.08
C ASP A 103 -3.85 -13.83 -1.24
N ASP A 104 -5.01 -13.20 -1.06
CA ASP A 104 -6.32 -13.81 -1.33
C ASP A 104 -6.50 -14.14 -2.81
N TRP A 105 -6.21 -13.20 -3.72
CA TRP A 105 -6.29 -13.47 -5.16
C TRP A 105 -5.34 -14.58 -5.59
N ARG A 106 -4.15 -14.65 -4.98
CA ARG A 106 -3.20 -15.73 -5.22
C ARG A 106 -3.70 -17.07 -4.68
N ALA A 107 -4.28 -17.09 -3.48
CA ALA A 107 -4.88 -18.27 -2.90
C ALA A 107 -6.02 -18.81 -3.77
N LEU A 108 -6.91 -17.93 -4.26
CA LEU A 108 -7.98 -18.30 -5.19
C LEU A 108 -7.43 -18.90 -6.50
N ALA A 109 -6.36 -18.32 -7.06
CA ALA A 109 -5.71 -18.86 -8.25
C ALA A 109 -5.11 -20.26 -8.00
N ASP A 110 -4.57 -20.48 -6.81
CA ASP A 110 -3.97 -21.74 -6.38
C ASP A 110 -5.00 -22.74 -5.80
N GLN A 111 -6.31 -22.41 -5.81
CA GLN A 111 -7.39 -23.18 -5.18
C GLN A 111 -7.16 -23.47 -3.68
N ARG A 112 -6.52 -22.52 -2.98
CA ARG A 112 -6.27 -22.56 -1.54
C ARG A 112 -7.29 -21.68 -0.79
N PRO A 113 -7.55 -21.96 0.49
CA PRO A 113 -8.35 -21.07 1.34
C PRO A 113 -7.78 -19.65 1.37
N THR A 114 -8.65 -18.64 1.28
CA THR A 114 -8.30 -17.22 1.45
C THR A 114 -8.09 -16.87 2.92
N SER A 115 -7.54 -15.69 3.22
CA SER A 115 -7.21 -15.23 4.57
C SER A 115 -8.41 -15.23 5.52
N ASP A 116 -9.59 -14.81 5.06
CA ASP A 116 -10.84 -14.85 5.85
C ASP A 116 -11.23 -16.29 6.21
N VAL A 117 -11.11 -17.22 5.27
CA VAL A 117 -11.42 -18.64 5.48
C VAL A 117 -10.38 -19.30 6.38
N ALA A 118 -9.09 -19.01 6.18
CA ALA A 118 -8.00 -19.51 7.01
C ALA A 118 -8.08 -18.99 8.46
N GLY A 119 -8.48 -17.72 8.65
CA GLY A 119 -8.74 -17.13 9.96
C GLY A 119 -9.93 -17.80 10.66
N ALA A 120 -11.02 -18.05 9.93
CA ALA A 120 -12.17 -18.78 10.46
C ALA A 120 -11.80 -20.22 10.86
N MET A 121 -11.05 -20.93 10.01
CA MET A 121 -10.55 -22.29 10.31
C MET A 121 -9.58 -22.34 11.49
N SER A 122 -8.75 -21.31 11.68
CA SER A 122 -7.84 -21.24 12.85
C SER A 122 -8.61 -21.16 14.16
N ASN A 123 -9.80 -20.55 14.16
CA ASN A 123 -10.69 -20.50 15.31
C ASN A 123 -11.47 -21.82 15.52
N TRP A 124 -11.53 -22.71 14.52
CA TRP A 124 -12.28 -23.98 14.67
C TRP A 124 -11.65 -24.92 15.70
N THR A 125 -10.33 -24.92 15.81
CA THR A 125 -9.61 -25.69 16.84
C THR A 125 -9.94 -25.19 18.25
N ASP A 126 -10.06 -23.87 18.42
CA ASP A 126 -10.46 -23.25 19.69
C ASP A 126 -11.95 -23.44 20.01
N LEU A 127 -12.79 -23.60 18.98
CA LEU A 127 -14.23 -23.83 19.09
C LEU A 127 -14.62 -25.33 19.13
N GLY A 128 -13.65 -26.25 19.08
CA GLY A 128 -13.90 -27.70 19.11
C GLY A 128 -14.61 -28.26 17.85
N LEU A 129 -14.57 -27.53 16.74
CA LEU A 129 -15.17 -27.94 15.47
C LEU A 129 -14.14 -28.76 14.66
N THR A 130 -14.21 -30.10 14.74
CA THR A 130 -13.24 -30.98 14.07
C THR A 130 -13.62 -31.38 12.64
N ASP A 131 -14.86 -31.11 12.20
CA ASP A 131 -15.31 -31.60 10.88
C ASP A 131 -16.46 -30.76 10.26
N PRO A 132 -16.14 -29.62 9.63
CA PRO A 132 -16.96 -29.12 8.52
C PRO A 132 -16.18 -29.05 7.21
N THR A 133 -16.84 -29.42 6.11
CA THR A 133 -16.40 -29.13 4.74
C THR A 133 -15.95 -27.67 4.63
N PRO A 134 -14.73 -27.36 4.14
CA PRO A 134 -14.25 -25.98 4.06
C PRO A 134 -15.19 -25.15 3.17
N PRO A 135 -15.80 -24.06 3.68
CA PRO A 135 -16.64 -23.22 2.85
C PRO A 135 -15.75 -22.48 1.83
N GLY A 136 -15.99 -22.73 0.54
CA GLY A 136 -15.34 -22.02 -0.57
C GLY A 136 -14.50 -22.86 -1.53
N LEU A 137 -14.37 -24.17 -1.32
CA LEU A 137 -13.92 -25.07 -2.39
C LEU A 137 -15.08 -25.33 -3.36
N PRO A 138 -14.89 -25.28 -4.69
CA PRO A 138 -15.94 -25.65 -5.61
C PRO A 138 -16.35 -27.10 -5.37
N ASP A 139 -17.66 -27.35 -5.24
CA ASP A 139 -18.24 -28.69 -5.15
C ASP A 139 -17.89 -29.48 -6.42
N THR A 140 -16.83 -30.29 -6.38
CA THR A 140 -16.52 -31.25 -7.45
C THR A 140 -17.44 -32.48 -7.40
N SER A 141 -18.29 -32.56 -6.39
CA SER A 141 -19.32 -33.60 -6.20
C SER A 141 -20.41 -33.57 -7.29
N ALA A 142 -20.54 -32.47 -8.04
CA ALA A 142 -21.52 -32.33 -9.13
C ALA A 142 -21.02 -32.77 -10.53
N VAL A 143 -19.78 -33.28 -10.67
CA VAL A 143 -19.19 -33.65 -11.98
C VAL A 143 -19.01 -35.17 -12.16
N ALA A 144 -19.63 -36.01 -11.33
CA ALA A 144 -19.79 -37.43 -11.62
C ALA A 144 -21.22 -37.70 -12.10
N ARG A 145 -21.34 -38.07 -13.38
CA ARG A 145 -22.53 -38.68 -13.98
C ARG A 145 -22.87 -40.00 -13.32
#